data_AF-A0A8S3JZA5-F1
#
_entry.id   AF-A0A8S3JZA5-F1
#
_cell.length_a   1.000
_cell.length_b   1.000
_cell.length_c   1.000
_cell.angle_alpha   90.00
_cell.angle_beta   90.00
_cell.angle_gamma   90.00
#
_symmetry.space_group_name_H-M   'P 1'
#
loop_
_entity.id
_entity.type
_entity.pdbx_description
1 polymer ?
#
loop_
_entity_poly.entity_id
_entity_poly.type
_entity_poly.pdbx_seq_one_letter_code
_entity_poly.pdbx_strand_id
1 'polypeptide(L)'
;DDVLNEERQINEDYKIWKKNSAFLYDLIMTHALEWPSLTVQWLPYTSKPDDGKDFTTHRLILGTHTSDEQNHLVIASVQIPKESTSSDSTQYESERG
;
A
#
# COMPACT_ATOMS: atom_id res chain seq x y z
N ASP A 1 -21.49 10.33 23.24
CA ASP A 1 -21.28 10.51 21.79
C ASP A 1 -20.61 9.27 21.22
N ASP A 2 -21.41 8.32 20.74
CA ASP A 2 -20.94 6.97 20.36
C ASP A 2 -19.93 6.98 19.20
N VAL A 3 -20.06 7.93 18.27
CA VAL A 3 -19.15 8.11 17.13
C VAL A 3 -17.70 8.37 17.56
N LEU A 4 -17.51 9.21 18.59
CA LEU A 4 -16.16 9.51 19.09
C LEU A 4 -15.51 8.29 19.76
N ASN A 5 -16.31 7.42 20.36
CA ASN A 5 -15.79 6.20 20.98
C ASN A 5 -15.41 5.16 19.91
N GLU A 6 -16.18 5.07 18.83
CA GLU A 6 -15.88 4.21 17.68
C GLU A 6 -14.60 4.66 16.95
N GLU A 7 -14.44 5.96 16.65
CA GLU A 7 -13.22 6.50 16.04
C GLU A 7 -11.98 6.23 16.89
N ARG A 8 -12.10 6.38 18.21
CA ARG A 8 -11.01 6.06 19.14
C ARG A 8 -10.63 4.58 19.08
N GLN A 9 -11.62 3.70 19.03
CA GLN A 9 -11.39 2.25 18.93
C GLN A 9 -10.69 1.89 17.61
N ILE A 10 -11.17 2.42 16.48
CA ILE A 10 -10.55 2.23 15.16
C ILE A 10 -9.08 2.67 15.18
N ASN A 11 -8.78 3.79 15.84
CA ASN A 11 -7.41 4.30 15.93
C ASN A 11 -6.49 3.39 16.75
N GLU A 12 -6.98 2.89 17.90
CA GLU A 12 -6.22 1.94 18.74
C GLU A 12 -5.96 0.62 18.02
N ASP A 13 -6.98 0.05 17.36
CA ASP A 13 -6.86 -1.18 16.58
C ASP A 13 -5.88 -1.01 15.42
N TYR A 14 -5.92 0.13 14.72
CA TYR A 14 -4.96 0.46 13.66
C TYR A 14 -3.52 0.54 14.18
N LYS A 15 -3.29 1.12 15.37
CA LYS A 15 -1.94 1.16 15.97
C LYS A 15 -1.42 -0.23 16.28
N ILE A 16 -2.27 -1.12 16.80
CA ILE A 16 -1.91 -2.50 17.11
C ILE A 16 -1.59 -3.25 15.81
N TRP A 17 -2.44 -3.13 14.79
CA TRP A 17 -2.19 -3.70 13.47
C TRP A 17 -0.85 -3.22 12.90
N LYS A 18 -0.60 -1.91 12.93
CA LYS A 18 0.63 -1.32 12.39
C LYS A 18 1.89 -1.85 13.09
N LYS A 19 1.86 -2.01 14.42
CA LYS A 19 2.97 -2.61 15.19
C LYS A 19 3.24 -4.06 14.78
N ASN A 20 2.21 -4.81 14.41
CA ASN A 20 2.33 -6.22 14.04
C ASN A 20 2.53 -6.45 12.53
N SER A 21 2.33 -5.42 11.72
CA SER A 21 2.30 -5.53 10.25
C SER A 21 3.57 -6.15 9.63
N ALA A 22 4.75 -5.87 10.19
CA ALA A 22 6.01 -6.47 9.75
C ALA A 22 6.08 -8.00 9.96
N PHE A 23 5.30 -8.55 10.89
CA PHE A 23 5.20 -10.01 11.10
C PHE A 23 4.13 -10.66 10.22
N LEU A 24 3.20 -9.86 9.67
CA LEU A 24 2.01 -10.36 8.98
C LEU A 24 2.12 -10.31 7.46
N TYR A 25 2.97 -9.44 6.92
CA TYR A 25 3.03 -9.17 5.48
C TYR A 25 4.48 -9.02 5.03
N ASP A 26 4.82 -9.65 3.91
CA ASP A 26 6.12 -9.46 3.25
C ASP A 26 6.22 -8.10 2.54
N LEU A 27 5.08 -7.52 2.13
CA LEU A 27 5.01 -6.22 1.50
C LEU A 27 3.71 -5.50 1.88
N ILE A 28 3.85 -4.25 2.33
CA ILE A 28 2.73 -3.32 2.51
C ILE A 28 3.10 -2.00 1.83
N MET A 29 2.20 -1.51 0.99
CA MET A 29 2.31 -0.19 0.37
C MET A 29 1.07 0.61 0.71
N THR A 30 1.27 1.79 1.28
CA THR A 30 0.19 2.71 1.64
C THR A 30 0.37 4.00 0.88
N HIS A 31 -0.68 4.45 0.20
CA HIS A 31 -0.70 5.72 -0.51
C HIS A 31 -2.04 6.42 -0.27
N ALA A 32 -1.99 7.68 0.16
CA ALA A 32 -3.17 8.52 0.29
C ALA A 32 -3.47 9.15 -1.07
N LEU A 33 -4.59 8.75 -1.69
CA LEU A 33 -5.07 9.38 -2.92
C LEU A 33 -5.62 10.78 -2.61
N GLU A 34 -5.48 11.69 -3.57
CA GLU A 34 -6.08 13.03 -3.48
C GLU A 34 -7.61 12.97 -3.39
N TRP A 35 -8.22 12.12 -4.21
CA TRP A 35 -9.64 11.82 -4.20
C TRP A 35 -9.89 10.33 -3.99
N PRO A 36 -10.94 9.94 -3.26
CA PRO A 36 -11.25 8.54 -3.04
C PRO A 36 -11.56 7.85 -4.39
N SER A 37 -11.13 6.60 -4.53
CA SER A 37 -11.51 5.76 -5.65
C SER A 37 -12.58 4.76 -5.24
N LEU A 38 -13.65 4.67 -6.02
CA LEU A 38 -14.71 3.66 -5.84
C LEU A 38 -14.41 2.37 -6.62
N THR A 39 -13.27 2.28 -7.31
CA THR A 39 -12.85 1.11 -8.08
C THR A 39 -11.35 0.87 -7.96
N VAL A 40 -10.93 -0.40 -8.05
CA VAL A 40 -9.52 -0.77 -8.14
C VAL A 40 -9.40 -2.03 -8.97
N GLN A 41 -8.56 -2.00 -10.00
CA GLN A 41 -8.34 -3.16 -10.86
C GLN A 41 -6.89 -3.24 -11.34
N TRP A 42 -6.25 -4.39 -11.11
CA TRP A 42 -4.95 -4.69 -11.72
C TRP A 42 -5.09 -4.86 -13.23
N LEU A 43 -4.18 -4.23 -13.97
CA LEU A 43 -3.98 -4.54 -15.38
C LEU A 43 -3.07 -5.78 -15.50
N PRO A 44 -3.30 -6.64 -16.50
CA PRO A 44 -2.58 -7.91 -16.63
C PRO A 44 -1.11 -7.75 -17.04
N TYR A 45 -0.73 -6.57 -17.55
CA TYR A 45 0.61 -6.32 -18.08
C TYR A 45 1.55 -5.76 -17.02
N THR A 46 2.68 -6.42 -16.85
CA THR A 46 3.80 -5.95 -16.03
C THR A 46 4.97 -5.57 -16.93
N SER A 47 5.69 -4.52 -16.56
CA SER A 47 6.93 -4.12 -17.24
C SER A 47 8.11 -4.47 -16.35
N LYS A 48 9.03 -5.27 -16.90
CA LYS A 48 10.35 -5.43 -16.28
C LYS A 48 11.21 -4.23 -16.69
N PRO A 49 11.82 -3.50 -15.76
CA PRO A 49 12.82 -2.49 -16.10
C PRO A 49 14.04 -3.14 -16.76
N ASP A 50 14.83 -2.32 -17.48
CA ASP A 50 16.13 -2.70 -18.05
C ASP A 50 17.06 -3.33 -16.99
N ASP A 51 18.03 -4.14 -17.45
CA ASP A 51 18.95 -4.89 -16.59
C ASP A 51 19.56 -4.02 -15.48
N GLY A 52 19.35 -4.44 -14.22
CA GLY A 52 19.92 -3.80 -13.03
C GLY A 52 18.93 -3.17 -12.03
N LYS A 53 17.60 -3.20 -12.28
CA LYS A 53 16.61 -2.76 -11.27
C LYS A 53 15.90 -3.94 -10.60
N ASP A 54 15.71 -3.83 -9.29
CA ASP A 54 15.20 -4.90 -8.42
C ASP A 54 13.68 -4.88 -8.19
N PHE A 55 12.93 -4.31 -9.13
CA PHE A 55 11.47 -4.26 -9.05
C PHE A 55 10.81 -4.62 -10.39
N THR A 56 9.52 -4.92 -10.35
CA THR A 56 8.62 -4.98 -11.51
C THR A 56 7.61 -3.85 -11.44
N THR A 57 7.28 -3.23 -12.57
CA THR A 57 6.24 -2.20 -12.64
C THR A 57 4.92 -2.85 -13.00
N HIS A 58 3.95 -2.75 -12.12
CA HIS A 58 2.56 -3.14 -12.31
C HIS A 58 1.70 -1.89 -12.53
N ARG A 59 0.50 -2.05 -13.08
CA ARG A 59 -0.44 -0.94 -13.27
C ARG A 59 -1.81 -1.25 -12.68
N LEU A 60 -2.41 -0.23 -12.09
CA LEU A 60 -3.76 -0.26 -11.51
C LEU A 60 -4.65 0.75 -12.25
N ILE A 61 -5.89 0.36 -12.51
CA ILE A 61 -6.96 1.30 -12.85
C ILE A 61 -7.63 1.73 -11.55
N LEU A 62 -7.75 3.04 -11.37
CA LEU A 62 -8.48 3.72 -10.31
C LEU A 62 -9.42 4.76 -10.95
N GLY A 63 -10.42 5.19 -10.21
CA GLY A 63 -11.23 6.37 -10.54
C GLY A 63 -11.02 7.46 -9.49
N THR A 64 -11.47 8.66 -9.80
CA THR A 64 -11.70 9.69 -8.76
C THR A 64 -13.19 9.72 -8.43
N HIS A 65 -13.51 10.16 -7.21
CA HIS A 65 -14.85 10.52 -6.79
C HIS A 65 -14.79 11.88 -6.09
N THR A 66 -14.87 12.93 -6.91
CA THR A 66 -14.85 14.35 -6.54
C THR A 66 -16.26 14.87 -6.26
N SER A 67 -16.37 15.96 -5.49
CA SER A 67 -17.66 16.64 -5.26
C SER A 67 -18.06 17.54 -6.44
N ASP A 68 -17.25 18.56 -6.72
CA ASP A 68 -17.56 19.60 -7.72
C ASP A 68 -16.47 19.75 -8.81
N GLU A 69 -15.49 18.84 -8.83
CA GLU A 69 -14.41 18.82 -9.83
C GLU A 69 -14.64 17.73 -10.88
N GLN A 70 -13.97 17.84 -12.03
CA GLN A 70 -14.04 16.81 -13.07
C GLN A 70 -13.45 15.49 -12.57
N ASN A 71 -14.20 14.40 -12.74
CA ASN A 71 -13.71 13.06 -12.45
C ASN A 71 -12.82 12.50 -13.57
N HIS A 72 -11.85 11.67 -13.19
CA HIS A 72 -10.85 11.10 -14.07
C HIS A 72 -10.71 9.58 -13.89
N LEU A 73 -10.35 8.91 -14.99
CA LEU A 73 -9.78 7.56 -14.95
C LEU A 73 -8.27 7.71 -14.70
N VAL A 74 -7.76 7.00 -13.70
CA VAL A 74 -6.36 7.06 -13.30
C VAL A 74 -5.70 5.71 -13.56
N ILE A 75 -4.57 5.71 -14.30
CA ILE A 75 -3.69 4.55 -14.42
C ILE A 75 -2.47 4.78 -13.52
N ALA A 76 -2.48 4.17 -12.34
CA ALA A 76 -1.37 4.24 -11.39
C ALA A 76 -0.30 3.18 -11.74
N SER A 77 0.97 3.52 -11.55
CA SER A 77 2.08 2.58 -11.67
C SER A 77 2.61 2.22 -10.29
N VAL A 78 2.72 0.92 -10.01
CA VAL A 78 3.18 0.37 -8.73
C VAL A 78 4.48 -0.39 -8.97
N GLN A 79 5.52 -0.04 -8.23
CA GLN A 79 6.80 -0.77 -8.28
C GLN A 79 6.79 -1.80 -7.16
N ILE A 80 6.85 -3.09 -7.54
CA ILE A 80 6.86 -4.21 -6.61
C ILE A 80 8.27 -4.80 -6.57
N PRO A 81 8.93 -4.89 -5.41
CA PRO A 81 10.25 -5.52 -5.29
C PRO A 81 10.24 -6.98 -5.78
N LYS A 82 11.33 -7.43 -6.38
CA LYS A 82 11.51 -8.83 -6.75
C LYS A 82 11.79 -9.67 -5.49
N GLU A 83 11.30 -10.90 -5.47
CA GLU A 83 11.39 -11.82 -4.33
C GLU A 83 12.84 -12.08 -3.83
N SER A 84 13.85 -11.87 -4.69
CA SER A 84 15.27 -12.04 -4.34
C SER A 84 15.88 -10.92 -3.49
N THR A 85 15.15 -9.84 -3.17
CA THR A 85 15.62 -8.76 -2.29
C THR A 85 15.14 -8.92 -0.86
N SER A 86 15.07 -10.14 -0.33
CA SER A 86 14.75 -10.40 1.07
C SER A 86 15.80 -9.73 1.97
N SER A 87 15.53 -8.51 2.39
CA SER A 87 16.29 -7.83 3.43
C SER A 87 16.10 -8.61 4.73
N ASP A 88 17.23 -9.06 5.26
CA ASP A 88 17.44 -9.78 6.52
C ASP A 88 16.36 -9.48 7.58
N SER A 89 15.49 -10.46 7.84
CA SER A 89 14.57 -10.48 8.98
C SER A 89 15.31 -10.52 10.33
N THR A 90 16.64 -10.66 10.30
CA THR A 90 17.54 -10.72 11.47
C THR A 90 17.82 -9.35 12.09
N GLN A 91 17.55 -8.24 11.38
CA GLN A 91 17.86 -6.91 11.90
C GLN A 91 16.92 -6.48 13.05
N TYR A 92 15.66 -6.97 13.06
CA TYR A 92 14.70 -6.68 14.13
C TYR A 92 14.90 -7.51 15.41
N GLU A 93 15.55 -8.67 15.33
CA GLU A 93 15.95 -9.43 16.51
C GLU A 93 17.07 -8.72 17.30
N SER A 94 17.92 -7.94 16.60
CA SER A 94 19.03 -7.22 17.22
C SER A 94 18.63 -6.02 18.08
N GLU A 95 17.45 -5.41 17.84
CA GLU A 95 16.94 -4.29 18.65
C GLU A 95 16.18 -4.74 19.91
N ARG A 96 15.99 -6.05 20.09
CA ARG A 96 15.30 -6.63 21.26
C ARG A 96 16.19 -7.49 22.16
N GLY A 97 17.50 -7.54 21.89
CA GLY A 97 18.52 -8.18 22.72
C GLY A 97 19.08 -7.25 23.80
#